data_AF-A0A3R6PLM4-F1
#
_entry.id   AF-A0A3R6PLM4-F1
#
_cell.length_a   1.000
_cell.length_b   1.000
_cell.length_c   1.000
_cell.angle_alpha   90.00
_cell.angle_beta   90.00
_cell.angle_gamma   90.00
#
_symmetry.space_group_name_H-M   'P 1'
#
loop_
_entity.id
_entity.type
_entity.pdbx_description
1 polymer ?
#
loop_
_entity_poly.entity_id
_entity_poly.type
_entity_poly.pdbx_seq_one_letter_code
_entity_poly.pdbx_strand_id
1 'polypeptide(L)' 'MKRDPVNFIVSIDDSLMAEFFYWWTYYDKPCSFQVQKPKTAGLTAIRITIDSNEAADFLLKAKERTGCKLYQK' A
#
# COMPACT_ATOMS: atom_id res chain seq x y z
N MET A 1 -11.35 -6.31 -12.61
CA MET A 1 -12.48 -7.21 -12.21
C MET A 1 -12.74 -7.02 -10.72
N LYS A 2 -14.01 -6.88 -10.28
CA LYS A 2 -14.34 -6.58 -8.86
C LYS A 2 -14.13 -7.80 -7.96
N ARG A 3 -13.56 -7.59 -6.78
CA ARG A 3 -13.36 -8.57 -5.71
C ARG A 3 -13.98 -8.07 -4.41
N ASP A 4 -14.19 -8.97 -3.46
CA ASP A 4 -14.59 -8.57 -2.11
C ASP A 4 -13.52 -7.67 -1.48
N PRO A 5 -13.89 -6.53 -0.89
CA PRO A 5 -12.92 -5.60 -0.31
C PRO A 5 -12.15 -6.24 0.84
N VAL A 6 -10.82 -6.23 0.76
CA VAL A 6 -9.93 -6.67 1.84
C VAL A 6 -9.11 -5.49 2.34
N ASN A 7 -9.09 -5.30 3.66
CA ASN A 7 -8.33 -4.23 4.29
C ASN A 7 -6.92 -4.70 4.66
N PHE A 8 -5.92 -3.91 4.29
CA PHE A 8 -4.54 -4.12 4.72
C PHE A 8 -4.00 -2.90 5.45
N ILE A 9 -3.08 -3.18 6.37
CA ILE A 9 -2.12 -2.22 6.89
C ILE A 9 -0.78 -2.53 6.23
N VAL A 10 -0.25 -1.58 5.49
CA VAL A 10 1.09 -1.60 4.92
C VAL A 10 2.04 -0.92 5.91
N SER A 11 3.07 -1.61 6.36
CA SER A 11 4.17 -1.01 7.13
C SER A 11 5.38 -0.86 6.21
N ILE A 12 5.82 0.37 6.00
CA ILE A 12 6.89 0.73 5.06
C ILE A 12 7.92 1.63 5.76
N ASP A 13 9.17 1.60 5.31
CA ASP A 13 10.18 2.58 5.71
C ASP A 13 9.82 3.98 5.18
N ASP A 14 9.98 5.02 6.00
CA ASP A 14 9.66 6.40 5.63
C ASP A 14 10.38 6.85 4.36
N SER A 15 11.63 6.41 4.17
CA SER A 15 12.45 6.74 3.01
C SER A 15 11.90 6.16 1.69
N LEU A 16 11.05 5.14 1.77
CA LEU A 16 10.46 4.45 0.62
C LEU A 16 9.03 4.86 0.32
N MET A 17 8.47 5.84 1.06
CA MET A 17 7.12 6.36 0.79
C MET A 17 6.99 6.93 -0.63
N ALA A 18 8.01 7.62 -1.13
CA ALA A 18 8.00 8.18 -2.47
C ALA A 18 7.89 7.08 -3.54
N GLU A 19 8.61 5.97 -3.38
CA GLU A 19 8.54 4.79 -4.26
C GLU A 19 7.14 4.16 -4.21
N PHE A 20 6.53 4.06 -3.03
CA PHE A 20 5.15 3.58 -2.89
C PHE A 20 4.15 4.46 -3.67
N PHE A 21 4.24 5.80 -3.53
CA PHE A 21 3.38 6.73 -4.27
C PHE A 21 3.64 6.74 -5.77
N TYR A 22 4.90 6.52 -6.18
CA TYR A 22 5.24 6.37 -7.59
C TYR A 22 4.48 5.19 -8.20
N TRP A 23 4.54 4.01 -7.61
CA TRP A 23 3.79 2.85 -8.12
C TRP A 23 2.28 3.04 -8.05
N TRP A 24 1.77 3.68 -7.00
CA TRP A 24 0.35 4.00 -6.94
C TRP A 24 -0.10 4.89 -8.10
N THR A 25 0.72 5.89 -8.45
CA THR A 25 0.45 6.78 -9.58
C THR A 25 0.62 6.06 -10.91
N TYR A 26 1.63 5.19 -11.04
CA TYR A 26 1.89 4.39 -12.24
C TYR A 26 0.69 3.50 -12.60
N TYR A 27 -0.02 2.97 -11.60
CA TYR A 27 -1.24 2.16 -11.78
C TYR A 27 -2.52 3.00 -11.90
N ASP A 28 -2.42 4.31 -12.16
CA ASP A 28 -3.55 5.24 -12.24
C ASP A 28 -4.43 5.25 -10.97
N LYS A 29 -3.78 5.23 -9.80
CA LYS A 29 -4.43 5.35 -8.48
C LYS A 29 -5.49 4.25 -8.27
N PRO A 30 -5.11 2.97 -8.31
CA PRO A 30 -6.06 1.85 -8.41
C PRO A 30 -6.90 1.61 -7.15
N CYS A 31 -6.63 2.33 -6.06
CA CYS A 31 -7.35 2.27 -4.80
C CYS A 31 -7.12 3.53 -3.96
N SER A 32 -7.99 3.76 -2.98
CA SER A 32 -7.78 4.77 -1.95
C SER A 32 -6.91 4.24 -0.82
N PHE A 33 -6.06 5.10 -0.24
CA PHE A 33 -5.30 4.79 0.96
C PHE A 33 -5.25 5.96 1.94
N GLN A 34 -4.88 5.67 3.18
CA GLN A 34 -4.65 6.66 4.23
C GLN A 34 -3.29 6.44 4.88
N VAL A 35 -2.44 7.47 4.81
CA VAL A 35 -1.17 7.51 5.54
C VAL A 35 -1.45 7.77 7.00
N GLN A 36 -0.83 6.99 7.89
CA GLN A 36 -0.94 7.14 9.32
C GLN A 36 0.44 7.33 9.93
N LYS A 37 0.50 8.23 10.92
CA LYS A 37 1.68 8.37 11.76
C LYS A 37 2.03 7.00 12.38
N PRO A 38 3.28 6.53 12.26
CA PRO A 38 3.69 5.30 12.89
C PRO A 38 3.74 5.39 14.41
N LYS A 39 3.80 4.24 15.07
CA LYS A 39 4.20 4.14 16.48
C LYS A 39 5.72 3.97 16.66
N THR A 40 6.43 3.65 15.58
CA THR A 40 7.86 3.36 15.56
C THR A 40 8.57 4.37 14.66
N ALA A 41 9.71 4.90 15.10
CA ALA A 41 10.47 5.87 14.31
C ALA A 41 10.98 5.25 12.99
N GLY A 42 10.96 6.02 11.90
CA GLY A 42 11.45 5.61 10.59
C GLY A 42 10.52 4.71 9.79
N LEU A 43 9.30 4.45 10.29
CA LEU A 43 8.29 3.68 9.57
C LEU A 43 7.07 4.54 9.29
N THR A 44 6.27 4.15 8.31
CA THR A 44 4.94 4.71 8.08
C THR A 44 3.95 3.57 7.92
N ALA A 45 2.74 3.77 8.45
CA ALA A 45 1.64 2.83 8.25
C ALA A 45 0.67 3.39 7.20
N ILE A 46 0.29 2.60 6.20
CA ILE A 46 -0.68 2.97 5.18
C ILE A 46 -1.86 2.00 5.27
N ARG A 47 -3.06 2.54 5.52
CA ARG A 47 -4.29 1.74 5.42
C ARG A 47 -4.79 1.76 3.99
N ILE A 48 -5.09 0.60 3.47
CA ILE A 48 -5.54 0.42 2.09
C ILE A 48 -6.66 -0.60 2.03
N THR A 49 -7.63 -0.36 1.15
CA THR A 49 -8.70 -1.29 0.84
C THR A 49 -8.51 -1.78 -0.59
N ILE A 50 -8.50 -3.09 -0.77
CA ILE A 50 -8.24 -3.75 -2.03
C ILE A 50 -9.54 -4.41 -2.52
N ASP A 51 -10.16 -3.83 -3.55
CA ASP A 51 -11.50 -4.19 -4.04
C ASP A 51 -11.54 -4.51 -5.56
N SER A 52 -10.40 -4.41 -6.24
CA SER A 52 -10.25 -4.64 -7.69
C SER A 52 -8.93 -5.34 -7.98
N ASN A 53 -8.85 -6.26 -8.94
CA ASN A 53 -7.61 -7.00 -9.31
C ASN A 53 -6.39 -6.06 -9.45
N GLU A 54 -6.62 -4.94 -10.11
CA GLU A 54 -5.67 -3.88 -10.38
C GLU A 54 -5.05 -3.32 -9.08
N ALA A 55 -5.83 -3.16 -8.01
CA ALA A 55 -5.35 -2.70 -6.71
C ALA A 55 -4.39 -3.68 -6.02
N ALA A 56 -4.58 -5.01 -6.15
CA ALA A 56 -3.58 -5.94 -5.58
C ALA A 56 -2.39 -6.15 -6.48
N ASP A 57 -2.52 -6.00 -7.80
CA ASP A 57 -1.34 -5.99 -8.67
C ASP A 57 -0.44 -4.82 -8.29
N PHE A 58 -1.04 -3.65 -8.03
CA PHE A 58 -0.34 -2.53 -7.41
C PHE A 58 0.26 -2.88 -6.04
N LEU A 59 -0.52 -3.44 -5.11
CA LEU A 59 -0.02 -3.72 -3.76
C LEU A 59 1.13 -4.75 -3.77
N LEU A 60 1.04 -5.75 -4.64
CA LEU A 60 2.10 -6.73 -4.87
C LEU A 60 3.34 -6.04 -5.42
N LYS A 61 3.16 -5.14 -6.41
CA LYS A 61 4.27 -4.39 -6.99
C LYS A 61 4.96 -3.48 -5.97
N ALA A 62 4.16 -2.77 -5.17
CA ALA A 62 4.65 -1.91 -4.10
C ALA A 62 5.45 -2.72 -3.07
N LYS A 63 4.97 -3.93 -2.70
CA LYS A 63 5.69 -4.86 -1.82
C LYS A 63 7.01 -5.32 -2.40
N GLU A 64 7.04 -5.74 -3.67
CA GLU A 64 8.28 -6.16 -4.35
C GLU A 64 9.34 -5.06 -4.37
N ARG A 65 8.91 -3.80 -4.55
CA ARG A 65 9.81 -2.65 -4.76
C ARG A 65 10.29 -2.00 -3.48
N THR A 66 9.44 -1.99 -2.46
CA THR A 66 9.73 -1.31 -1.18
C THR A 66 10.06 -2.28 -0.04
N GLY A 67 9.81 -3.58 -0.22
CA GLY A 67 9.94 -4.56 0.87
C GLY A 67 8.95 -4.36 2.01
N CYS A 68 7.89 -3.56 1.82
CA CYS A 68 6.92 -3.26 2.86
C CYS A 68 6.22 -4.53 3.37
N LYS A 69 5.84 -4.52 4.65
CA LYS A 69 5.09 -5.61 5.28
C LYS A 69 3.59 -5.38 5.15
N LEU A 70 2.84 -6.43 4.85
CA LEU A 70 1.39 -6.39 4.71
C LEU A 70 0.74 -7.13 5.88
N TYR A 71 -0.19 -6.48 6.56
CA TYR A 71 -1.00 -7.08 7.62
C TYR A 71 -2.46 -6.99 7.22
N GLN A 72 -3.12 -8.14 7.05
CA GLN A 72 -4.55 -8.17 6.80
C GLN A 72 -5.30 -7.82 8.09
N LYS A 73 -6.35 -7.00 7.97
CA LYS A 73 -7.19 -6.56 9.09
C LYS A 73 -8.60 -7.12 8.97
#